data_AF-A0A397FQA0-F1
#
_entry.id   AF-A0A397FQA0-F1
#
_cell.length_a   1.000
_cell.length_b   1.000
_cell.length_c   1.000
_cell.angle_alpha   90.00
_cell.angle_beta   90.00
_cell.angle_gamma   90.00
#
_symmetry.space_group_name_H-M   'P 1'
#
loop_
_entity.id
_entity.type
_entity.pdbx_description
1 polymer ?
#
loop_
_entity_poly.entity_id
_entity_poly.type
_entity_poly.pdbx_seq_one_letter_code
_entity_poly.pdbx_strand_id
1 'polypeptide(L)'
;MEKKCFKCKKKIILKYVLSKKGYSLKNNWDYWTENPKHENKFICNSCLLDLYYNDKGKYLEEVKNNKKRRIFTAYVYNKTIS
;
A
#
# COMPACT_ATOMS: atom_id res chain seq x y z
N MET A 1 5.99 -11.08 9.76
CA MET A 1 5.17 -11.83 8.78
C MET A 1 5.67 -11.53 7.38
N GLU A 2 5.97 -12.56 6.59
CA GLU A 2 6.37 -12.42 5.18
C GLU A 2 5.15 -12.53 4.26
N LYS A 3 5.10 -11.67 3.24
CA LYS A 3 4.10 -11.71 2.15
C LYS A 3 4.81 -11.51 0.81
N LYS A 4 4.12 -11.78 -0.30
CA LYS A 4 4.63 -11.52 -1.66
C LYS A 4 3.91 -10.34 -2.29
N CYS A 5 4.65 -9.46 -2.96
CA CYS A 5 4.07 -8.39 -3.75
C CYS A 5 3.26 -8.97 -4.91
N PHE A 6 2.00 -8.58 -5.08
CA PHE A 6 1.18 -9.11 -6.17
C PHE A 6 1.69 -8.68 -7.55
N LYS A 7 2.30 -7.48 -7.66
CA LYS A 7 2.82 -6.87 -8.90
C LYS A 7 4.19 -7.45 -9.30
N CYS A 8 5.19 -7.38 -8.43
CA CYS A 8 6.58 -7.75 -8.79
C CYS A 8 7.08 -9.04 -8.13
N LYS A 9 6.24 -9.75 -7.37
CA LYS A 9 6.54 -11.01 -6.67
C LYS A 9 7.65 -10.96 -5.61
N LYS A 10 8.30 -9.80 -5.41
CA LYS A 10 9.28 -9.58 -4.33
C LYS A 10 8.67 -9.87 -2.95
N LYS A 11 9.49 -10.40 -2.05
CA LYS A 11 9.12 -10.60 -0.64
C LYS A 11 8.92 -9.25 0.05
N ILE A 12 7.93 -9.17 0.92
CA ILE A 12 7.58 -8.03 1.75
C ILE A 12 7.59 -8.49 3.21
N ILE A 13 8.37 -7.82 4.04
CA ILE A 13 8.35 -8.03 5.49
C ILE A 13 7.39 -7.02 6.10
N LEU A 14 6.26 -7.50 6.63
CA LEU A 14 5.28 -6.64 7.29
C LEU A 14 5.81 -6.24 8.68
N LYS A 15 5.96 -4.94 8.90
CA LYS A 15 6.35 -4.37 10.20
C LYS A 15 5.22 -4.53 11.21
N TYR A 16 5.50 -5.16 12.35
CA TYR A 16 4.57 -5.20 13.48
C TYR A 16 4.63 -3.87 14.25
N VAL A 17 3.47 -3.33 14.63
CA VAL A 17 3.32 -2.08 15.37
C VAL A 17 2.75 -2.41 16.74
N LEU A 18 3.60 -2.37 17.76
CA LEU A 18 3.25 -2.79 19.13
C LEU A 18 2.08 -2.00 19.72
N SER A 19 2.08 -0.68 19.54
CA SER A 19 1.00 0.19 20.05
C SER A 19 -0.36 -0.12 19.46
N LYS A 20 -0.41 -0.73 18.26
CA LYS A 20 -1.64 -1.16 17.59
C LYS A 20 -1.92 -2.66 17.74
N LYS A 21 -1.04 -3.39 18.44
CA LYS A 21 -1.04 -4.85 18.56
C LYS A 21 -1.29 -5.56 17.21
N GLY A 22 -0.70 -5.04 16.13
CA GLY A 22 -1.00 -5.50 14.77
C GLY A 22 0.04 -5.12 13.73
N TYR A 23 -0.08 -5.68 12.52
CA TYR A 23 0.82 -5.37 11.41
C TYR A 23 0.45 -4.06 10.73
N SER A 24 1.47 -3.33 10.25
CA SER A 24 1.28 -2.12 9.43
C SER A 24 0.47 -2.44 8.18
N LEU A 25 -0.59 -1.67 7.96
CA LEU A 25 -1.46 -1.78 6.80
C LEU A 25 -0.90 -1.11 5.55
N LYS A 26 0.26 -0.44 5.62
CA LYS A 26 0.81 0.33 4.48
C LYS A 26 1.02 -0.53 3.22
N ASN A 27 1.37 -1.80 3.40
CA ASN A 27 1.62 -2.73 2.30
C ASN A 27 0.40 -3.58 1.95
N ASN A 28 -0.74 -3.38 2.64
CA ASN A 28 -2.00 -4.04 2.32
C ASN A 28 -2.72 -3.21 1.25
N TRP A 29 -2.99 -3.82 0.09
CA TRP A 29 -3.63 -3.13 -1.02
C TRP A 29 -5.14 -2.93 -0.83
N ASP A 30 -5.79 -3.89 -0.17
CA ASP A 30 -7.18 -3.77 0.26
C ASP A 30 -7.38 -2.55 1.19
N TYR A 31 -6.43 -2.29 2.10
CA TYR A 31 -6.50 -1.10 2.96
C TYR A 31 -6.57 0.21 2.19
N TRP A 32 -5.92 0.31 1.03
CA TRP A 32 -5.92 1.54 0.21
C TRP A 32 -7.14 1.64 -0.69
N THR A 33 -7.54 0.52 -1.29
CA THR A 33 -8.60 0.46 -2.31
C THR A 33 -9.99 0.28 -1.72
N GLU A 34 -10.08 -0.26 -0.50
CA GLU A 34 -11.34 -0.64 0.17
C GLU A 34 -12.20 -1.52 -0.74
N ASN A 35 -11.55 -2.41 -1.50
CA ASN A 35 -12.15 -3.22 -2.54
C ASN A 35 -11.95 -4.72 -2.23
N PRO A 36 -13.04 -5.48 -2.01
CA PRO A 36 -12.97 -6.91 -1.70
C PRO A 36 -12.20 -7.74 -2.73
N LYS A 37 -12.16 -7.32 -3.99
CA LYS A 37 -11.36 -8.00 -5.05
C LYS A 37 -9.85 -7.97 -4.79
N HIS A 38 -9.40 -7.11 -3.87
CA HIS A 38 -8.01 -6.95 -3.47
C HIS A 38 -7.73 -7.49 -2.07
N GLU A 39 -8.69 -8.20 -1.47
CA GLU A 39 -8.50 -8.84 -0.18
C GLU A 39 -7.24 -9.72 -0.20
N ASN A 40 -6.46 -9.65 0.88
CA ASN A 40 -5.19 -10.35 1.04
C ASN A 40 -4.12 -10.06 -0.04
N LYS A 41 -4.28 -9.01 -0.86
CA LYS A 41 -3.23 -8.56 -1.78
C LYS A 41 -2.27 -7.60 -1.07
N PHE A 42 -0.98 -7.89 -1.21
CA PHE A 42 0.10 -7.08 -0.65
C PHE A 42 0.96 -6.47 -1.75
N ILE A 43 1.43 -5.25 -1.53
CA ILE A 43 2.24 -4.51 -2.49
C ILE A 43 3.46 -3.88 -1.81
N CYS A 44 4.63 -4.01 -2.43
CA CYS A 44 5.88 -3.48 -1.87
C CYS A 44 5.97 -1.97 -2.08
N ASN A 45 6.84 -1.31 -1.30
CA ASN A 45 7.00 0.15 -1.36
C ASN A 45 7.41 0.62 -2.77
N SER A 46 8.33 -0.09 -3.43
CA SER A 46 8.74 0.28 -4.79
C SER A 46 7.57 0.27 -5.79
N CYS A 47 6.67 -0.71 -5.70
CA CYS A 47 5.49 -0.77 -6.56
C CYS A 47 4.42 0.25 -6.17
N LEU A 48 4.33 0.63 -4.88
CA LEU A 48 3.47 1.73 -4.43
C LEU A 48 3.96 3.08 -4.97
N LEU A 49 5.26 3.32 -4.95
CA LEU A 49 5.87 4.53 -5.50
C LEU A 49 5.71 4.59 -7.02
N ASP A 50 5.93 3.47 -7.70
CA ASP A 50 5.72 3.35 -9.15
C ASP A 50 4.25 3.63 -9.54
N LEU A 51 3.28 3.11 -8.77
CA LEU A 51 1.85 3.46 -8.96
C LEU A 51 1.59 4.96 -8.76
N TYR A 52 2.24 5.58 -7.78
CA TYR A 52 2.00 6.99 -7.47
C TYR A 52 2.61 7.96 -8.48
N TYR A 53 3.85 7.68 -8.91
CA TYR A 53 4.62 8.57 -9.79
C TYR A 53 4.45 8.26 -11.28
N ASN A 54 4.42 6.98 -11.66
CA ASN A 54 4.47 6.57 -13.07
C ASN A 54 3.10 6.11 -13.60
N ASP A 55 2.24 5.57 -12.74
CA ASP A 55 0.92 5.02 -13.13
C ASP A 55 -0.23 5.68 -12.35
N LYS A 56 -0.22 7.02 -12.37
CA LYS A 56 -1.14 7.84 -11.56
C LYS A 56 -2.60 7.64 -11.94
N GLY A 57 -2.89 7.32 -13.21
CA GLY A 57 -4.24 6.98 -13.67
C GLY A 57 -4.80 5.77 -12.92
N LYS A 58 -4.07 4.65 -12.94
CA LYS A 58 -4.45 3.43 -12.22
C LYS A 58 -4.55 3.64 -10.71
N TYR A 59 -3.63 4.42 -10.13
CA TYR A 59 -3.73 4.80 -8.72
C TYR A 59 -5.05 5.52 -8.41
N LEU A 60 -5.47 6.48 -9.24
CA LEU A 60 -6.72 7.22 -9.04
C LEU A 60 -7.95 6.33 -9.26
N GLU A 61 -7.91 5.41 -10.21
CA GLU A 61 -9.00 4.46 -10.46
C GLU A 61 -9.22 3.47 -9.30
N GLU A 62 -8.13 2.97 -8.72
CA GLU A 62 -8.16 1.95 -7.67
C GLU A 62 -8.36 2.56 -6.27
N VAL A 63 -7.64 3.63 -5.95
CA VAL A 63 -7.72 4.31 -4.63
C VAL A 63 -8.78 5.40 -4.72
N LYS A 64 -10.06 5.04 -4.65
CA LYS A 64 -11.18 5.98 -4.84
C LYS A 64 -11.41 6.91 -3.65
N ASN A 65 -11.10 6.46 -2.43
CA ASN A 65 -11.37 7.22 -1.22
C ASN A 65 -10.40 8.41 -1.05
N ASN A 66 -10.94 9.63 -1.03
CA ASN A 66 -10.15 10.86 -0.89
C ASN A 66 -9.32 10.92 0.40
N LYS A 67 -9.82 10.38 1.52
CA LYS A 67 -9.08 10.30 2.78
C LYS A 67 -7.87 9.37 2.62
N LYS A 68 -8.04 8.22 1.96
CA LYS A 68 -6.95 7.28 1.66
C LYS A 68 -5.90 7.92 0.75
N ARG A 69 -6.33 8.66 -0.28
CA ARG A 69 -5.41 9.40 -1.16
C ARG A 69 -4.53 10.39 -0.41
N ARG A 70 -5.11 11.16 0.52
CA ARG A 70 -4.37 12.10 1.38
C ARG A 70 -3.36 11.38 2.26
N ILE A 71 -3.77 10.28 2.92
CA ILE A 71 -2.87 9.47 3.76
C ILE A 71 -1.73 8.87 2.93
N PHE A 72 -2.05 8.30 1.75
CA PHE A 72 -1.07 7.73 0.84
C PHE A 72 -0.04 8.77 0.43
N THR A 73 -0.51 9.95 0.02
CA THR A 73 0.33 11.07 -0.39
C THR A 73 1.26 11.50 0.75
N ALA A 74 0.73 11.69 1.96
CA ALA A 74 1.53 11.99 3.14
C ALA A 74 2.58 10.89 3.42
N TYR A 75 2.24 9.62 3.20
CA TYR A 75 3.17 8.51 3.40
C TYR A 75 4.31 8.50 2.38
N VAL A 76 4.04 8.90 1.14
CA VAL A 76 5.06 9.07 0.10
C VAL A 76 5.99 10.23 0.46
N TYR A 77 5.43 11.41 0.75
CA TYR A 77 6.23 12.61 1.07
C TYR A 77 7.04 12.46 2.38
N ASN A 78 6.48 11.82 3.41
CA ASN A 78 7.18 11.57 4.67
C ASN A 78 8.13 10.37 4.62
N LYS A 79 8.35 9.77 3.43
CA LYS A 79 9.21 8.58 3.21
C LYS A 79 8.83 7.35 4.05
N THR A 80 7.59 7.30 4.55
CA THR A 80 7.00 6.10 5.17
C THR A 80 6.86 4.98 4.14
N ILE A 81 6.55 5.34 2.88
CA ILE A 81 6.71 4.49 1.70
C ILE A 81 8.01 4.95 1.02
N SER A 82 9.07 4.17 1.20
CA SER A 82 10.40 4.35 0.60
C SER A 82 10.98 3.01 0.17
#